data_AF-A0A142XSR6-F1
#
_entry.id   AF-A0A142XSR6-F1
#
_cell.length_a   1.000
_cell.length_b   1.000
_cell.length_c   1.000
_cell.angle_alpha   90.00
_cell.angle_beta   90.00
_cell.angle_gamma   90.00
#
_symmetry.space_group_name_H-M   'P 1'
#
loop_
_entity.id
_entity.type
_entity.pdbx_description
1 polymer ?
#
loop_
_entity_poly.entity_id
_entity_poly.type
_entity_poly.pdbx_seq_one_letter_code
_entity_poly.pdbx_strand_id
1 'polypeptide(L)'
;MSRRRQKADEFKTLAGDISPEDGSDPKEFHAKPWNAPKQAGRKSQQLCRQVRDALHSAFAACSDPAIQAAGVVTVEPAPHSGRLRVLVSVPPDFDHRTVADALERAAGFLRSEVASAISRRYAPELVFEVVPS
;
A
#
# COMPACT_ATOMS: atom_id res chain seq x y z
N MET A 1 -8.83 -36.93 28.09
CA MET A 1 -7.97 -36.78 26.89
C MET A 1 -8.88 -36.64 25.67
N SER A 2 -8.96 -35.45 25.07
CA SER A 2 -9.94 -35.14 24.01
C SER A 2 -9.55 -35.78 22.67
N ARG A 3 -10.49 -36.42 21.98
CA ARG A 3 -10.34 -37.09 20.67
C ARG A 3 -9.67 -36.22 19.58
N ARG A 4 -9.74 -34.88 19.72
CA ARG A 4 -9.12 -33.92 18.78
C ARG A 4 -7.59 -34.02 18.75
N ARG A 5 -6.96 -34.34 19.89
CA ARG A 5 -5.50 -34.42 20.02
C ARG A 5 -4.92 -35.68 19.40
N GLN A 6 -5.67 -36.79 19.40
CA GLN A 6 -5.25 -38.06 18.79
C GLN A 6 -5.14 -37.97 17.26
N LYS A 7 -6.05 -37.26 16.58
CA LYS A 7 -5.98 -37.11 15.12
C LYS A 7 -4.74 -36.32 14.66
N ALA A 8 -4.37 -35.26 15.38
CA ALA A 8 -3.22 -34.43 15.02
C ALA A 8 -1.89 -35.20 15.10
N ASP A 9 -1.75 -36.15 16.04
CA ASP A 9 -0.55 -37.01 16.12
C ASP A 9 -0.53 -38.10 15.05
N GLU A 10 -1.68 -38.59 14.60
CA GLU A 10 -1.79 -39.55 13.49
C GLU A 10 -1.35 -38.95 12.14
N PHE A 11 -1.68 -37.68 11.89
CA PHE A 11 -1.25 -36.96 10.68
C PHE A 11 0.27 -36.73 10.61
N LYS A 12 0.96 -36.66 11.76
CA LYS A 12 2.44 -36.52 11.80
C LYS A 12 3.19 -37.70 11.24
N THR A 13 2.59 -38.89 11.31
CA THR A 13 3.22 -40.13 10.83
C THR A 13 2.94 -40.43 9.37
N LEU A 14 2.00 -39.70 8.74
CA LEU A 14 1.49 -40.00 7.39
C LEU A 14 1.82 -38.92 6.35
N ALA A 15 2.09 -37.68 6.75
CA ALA A 15 2.40 -36.57 5.84
C ALA A 15 3.91 -36.32 5.73
N GLY A 16 4.39 -36.02 4.52
CA GLY A 16 5.80 -35.67 4.25
C GLY A 16 6.20 -34.31 4.81
N ASP A 17 5.26 -33.37 4.90
CA ASP A 17 5.35 -32.11 5.62
C ASP A 17 3.94 -31.77 6.14
N ILE A 18 3.85 -31.19 7.35
CA ILE A 18 2.58 -30.75 7.94
C ILE A 18 2.52 -29.22 7.87
N SER A 19 1.53 -28.70 7.16
CA SER A 19 1.19 -27.28 7.17
C SER A 19 0.33 -26.94 8.39
N PRO A 20 0.40 -25.70 8.93
CA PRO A 20 -0.52 -25.25 9.98
C PRO A 20 -2.01 -25.38 9.62
N GLU A 21 -2.32 -25.58 8.34
CA GLU A 21 -3.69 -25.70 7.82
C GLU A 21 -4.21 -27.16 7.80
N ASP A 22 -3.35 -28.16 8.01
CA ASP A 22 -3.71 -29.58 7.94
C ASP A 22 -4.47 -30.04 9.20
N GLY A 23 -5.73 -30.45 9.02
CA GLY A 23 -6.62 -30.86 10.12
C GLY A 23 -7.43 -29.73 10.75
N SER A 24 -7.38 -28.53 10.15
CA SER A 24 -8.30 -27.43 10.49
C SER A 24 -9.75 -27.77 10.11
N ASP A 25 -10.72 -27.29 10.91
CA ASP A 25 -12.15 -27.49 10.61
C ASP A 25 -12.52 -26.68 9.35
N PRO A 26 -13.19 -27.25 8.34
CA PRO A 26 -13.62 -26.50 7.15
C PRO A 26 -14.43 -25.23 7.46
N LYS A 27 -15.10 -25.17 8.64
CA LYS A 27 -15.78 -23.95 9.11
C LYS A 27 -14.83 -22.87 9.62
N GLU A 28 -13.69 -23.25 10.18
CA GLU A 28 -12.66 -22.34 10.68
C GLU A 28 -11.80 -21.80 9.52
N PHE A 29 -11.71 -22.52 8.39
CA PHE A 29 -10.95 -22.12 7.19
C PHE A 29 -11.39 -20.78 6.58
N HIS A 30 -12.68 -20.43 6.68
CA HIS A 30 -13.22 -19.16 6.19
C HIS A 30 -13.43 -18.12 7.31
N ALA A 31 -13.10 -18.44 8.55
CA ALA A 31 -13.24 -17.53 9.68
C ALA A 31 -12.15 -16.46 9.61
N LYS A 32 -12.42 -15.37 8.87
CA LYS A 32 -11.57 -14.18 8.91
C LYS A 32 -11.55 -13.65 10.33
N PRO A 33 -10.36 -13.39 10.92
CA PRO A 33 -10.28 -12.70 12.20
C PRO A 33 -11.04 -11.38 12.08
N TRP A 34 -11.91 -11.08 13.04
CA TRP A 34 -12.71 -9.84 13.03
C TRP A 34 -11.83 -8.58 12.98
N ASN A 35 -10.58 -8.69 13.42
CA ASN A 35 -9.56 -7.66 13.50
C ASN A 35 -8.48 -7.73 12.40
N ALA A 36 -8.57 -8.66 11.44
CA ALA A 36 -7.57 -8.76 10.38
C ALA A 36 -7.65 -7.54 9.46
N PRO A 37 -6.53 -6.84 9.19
CA PRO A 37 -6.52 -5.73 8.25
C PRO A 37 -6.95 -6.24 6.87
N LYS A 38 -7.97 -5.60 6.29
CA LYS A 38 -8.51 -5.99 4.99
C LYS A 38 -7.44 -5.71 3.94
N GLN A 39 -6.81 -6.77 3.43
CA GLN A 39 -5.83 -6.65 2.36
C GLN A 39 -6.43 -5.87 1.19
N ALA A 40 -5.62 -4.99 0.61
CA ALA A 40 -6.03 -4.15 -0.51
C ALA A 40 -6.47 -5.05 -1.67
N GLY A 41 -7.77 -5.05 -1.97
CA GLY A 41 -8.29 -5.84 -3.08
C GLY A 41 -7.68 -5.40 -4.41
N ARG A 42 -7.79 -6.26 -5.45
CA ARG A 42 -7.26 -6.02 -6.80
C ARG A 42 -7.53 -4.61 -7.35
N LYS A 43 -8.75 -4.07 -7.14
CA LYS A 43 -9.13 -2.72 -7.58
C LYS A 43 -8.36 -1.60 -6.86
N SER A 44 -8.03 -1.78 -5.58
CA SER A 44 -7.22 -0.83 -4.82
C SER A 44 -5.78 -0.82 -5.32
N GLN A 45 -5.22 -1.99 -5.62
CA GLN A 45 -3.86 -2.09 -6.21
C GLN A 45 -3.80 -1.45 -7.60
N GLN A 46 -4.81 -1.68 -8.43
CA GLN A 46 -4.93 -1.00 -9.74
C GLN A 46 -4.98 0.52 -9.60
N LEU A 47 -5.76 1.03 -8.63
CA LEU A 47 -5.81 2.45 -8.35
C LEU A 47 -4.44 2.98 -7.92
N CYS A 48 -3.74 2.29 -7.01
CA CYS A 48 -2.42 2.72 -6.54
C CYS A 48 -1.43 2.81 -7.70
N ARG A 49 -1.47 1.85 -8.64
CA ARG A 49 -0.66 1.90 -9.85
C ARG A 49 -1.00 3.12 -10.73
N GLN A 50 -2.27 3.37 -10.99
CA GLN A 50 -2.70 4.54 -11.78
C GLN A 50 -2.26 5.86 -11.13
N VAL A 51 -2.40 5.96 -9.81
CA VAL A 51 -1.97 7.14 -9.06
C VAL A 51 -0.46 7.32 -9.11
N ARG A 52 0.32 6.24 -8.96
CA ARG A 52 1.78 6.29 -9.10
C ARG A 52 2.19 6.79 -10.48
N ASP A 53 1.60 6.23 -11.54
CA ASP A 53 1.93 6.58 -12.92
C ASP A 53 1.55 8.05 -13.21
N ALA A 54 0.41 8.54 -12.68
CA ALA A 54 0.02 9.95 -12.76
C ALA A 54 0.97 10.89 -12.00
N LEU A 55 1.42 10.50 -10.80
CA LEU A 55 2.34 11.28 -10.00
C LEU A 55 3.72 11.42 -10.67
N HIS A 56 4.21 10.39 -11.37
CA HIS A 56 5.44 10.50 -12.15
C HIS A 56 5.37 11.62 -13.19
N SER A 57 4.26 11.72 -13.94
CA SER A 57 4.06 12.81 -14.90
C SER A 57 3.88 14.16 -14.21
N ALA A 58 3.15 14.21 -13.10
CA ALA A 58 2.90 15.44 -12.35
C ALA A 58 4.18 16.02 -11.73
N PHE A 59 5.08 15.17 -11.24
CA PHE A 59 6.38 15.60 -10.68
C PHE A 59 7.25 16.24 -11.76
N ALA A 60 7.28 15.65 -12.95
CA ALA A 60 8.02 16.20 -14.09
C ALA A 60 7.41 17.52 -14.61
N ALA A 61 6.09 17.70 -14.51
CA ALA A 61 5.40 18.92 -14.90
C ALA A 61 5.49 20.05 -13.84
N CYS A 62 5.89 19.73 -12.62
CA CYS A 62 6.01 20.72 -11.54
C CYS A 62 7.18 21.68 -11.82
N SER A 63 7.06 22.96 -11.49
CA SER A 63 8.16 23.93 -11.67
C SER A 63 9.18 23.96 -10.53
N ASP A 64 8.92 23.26 -9.42
CA ASP A 64 9.82 23.22 -8.27
C ASP A 64 10.93 22.18 -8.49
N PRO A 65 12.22 22.58 -8.55
CA PRO A 65 13.33 21.65 -8.76
C PRO A 65 13.42 20.55 -7.71
N ALA A 66 12.99 20.82 -6.46
CA ALA A 66 13.01 19.82 -5.38
C ALA A 66 12.00 18.69 -5.65
N ILE A 67 10.86 19.01 -6.25
CA ILE A 67 9.83 18.02 -6.63
C ILE A 67 10.25 17.29 -7.90
N GLN A 68 10.85 17.98 -8.87
CA GLN A 68 11.35 17.35 -10.10
C GLN A 68 12.47 16.34 -9.84
N ALA A 69 13.33 16.61 -8.85
CA ALA A 69 14.39 15.70 -8.44
C ALA A 69 13.88 14.51 -7.62
N ALA A 70 12.66 14.58 -7.10
CA ALA A 70 12.06 13.54 -6.28
C ALA A 70 11.49 12.40 -7.15
N GLY A 71 11.60 11.16 -6.66
CA GLY A 71 11.08 9.96 -7.32
C GLY A 71 9.96 9.32 -6.51
N VAL A 72 8.89 8.88 -7.18
CA VAL A 72 7.84 8.08 -6.51
C VAL A 72 8.29 6.63 -6.43
N VAL A 73 8.46 6.10 -5.23
CA VAL A 73 8.89 4.70 -4.97
C VAL A 73 7.70 3.77 -5.02
N THR A 74 6.69 4.05 -4.20
CA THR A 74 5.48 3.23 -4.12
C THR A 74 4.29 4.05 -3.63
N VAL A 75 3.09 3.55 -3.95
CA VAL A 75 1.82 4.12 -3.50
C VAL A 75 1.04 3.01 -2.82
N GLU A 76 0.71 3.22 -1.55
CA GLU A 76 0.04 2.24 -0.72
C GLU A 76 -1.33 2.77 -0.26
N PRO A 77 -2.38 1.95 -0.28
CA PRO A 77 -3.68 2.36 0.22
C PRO A 77 -3.69 2.34 1.75
N ALA A 78 -4.21 3.40 2.36
CA ALA A 78 -4.47 3.41 3.79
C ALA A 78 -5.57 2.38 4.14
N PRO A 79 -5.44 1.65 5.26
CA PRO A 79 -6.34 0.55 5.61
C PRO A 79 -7.80 0.98 5.85
N HIS A 80 -8.05 2.26 6.18
CA HIS A 80 -9.38 2.71 6.64
C HIS A 80 -9.92 4.01 6.02
N SER A 81 -9.10 4.84 5.37
CA SER A 81 -9.45 6.27 5.19
C SER A 81 -9.58 6.78 3.75
N GLY A 82 -9.51 5.93 2.72
CA GLY A 82 -9.57 6.41 1.32
C GLY A 82 -8.39 7.32 0.92
N ARG A 83 -7.35 7.35 1.77
CA ARG A 83 -6.08 8.02 1.57
C ARG A 83 -5.08 7.07 0.92
N LEU A 84 -4.12 7.64 0.22
CA LEU A 84 -2.98 6.93 -0.35
C LEU A 84 -1.70 7.50 0.27
N ARG A 85 -0.87 6.61 0.80
CA ARG A 85 0.49 6.93 1.24
C ARG A 85 1.40 6.84 0.02
N VAL A 86 2.14 7.90 -0.24
CA VAL A 86 3.08 8.00 -1.36
C VAL A 86 4.47 8.07 -0.76
N LEU A 87 5.26 7.02 -1.00
CA LEU A 87 6.66 6.99 -0.63
C LEU A 87 7.47 7.67 -1.74
N VAL A 88 8.22 8.69 -1.35
CA VAL A 88 9.00 9.54 -2.25
C VAL A 88 10.47 9.43 -1.87
N SER A 89 11.32 9.04 -2.82
CA SER A 89 12.77 9.09 -2.64
C SER A 89 13.32 10.41 -3.17
N VAL A 90 14.38 10.89 -2.53
CA VAL A 90 15.09 12.10 -2.94
C VAL A 90 16.59 11.83 -2.99
N PRO A 91 17.34 12.46 -3.92
CA PRO A 91 18.79 12.37 -3.93
C PRO A 91 19.40 12.92 -2.63
N PRO A 92 20.59 12.45 -2.22
CA PRO A 92 21.22 12.86 -0.96
C PRO A 92 21.58 14.35 -0.89
N ASP A 93 21.65 15.03 -2.03
CA ASP A 93 21.92 16.47 -2.12
C ASP A 93 20.71 17.34 -1.73
N PHE A 94 19.52 16.74 -1.60
CA PHE A 94 18.30 17.44 -1.22
C PHE A 94 17.95 17.18 0.24
N ASP A 95 17.66 18.26 0.98
CA ASP A 95 17.14 18.16 2.33
C ASP A 95 15.71 17.58 2.33
N HIS A 96 15.51 16.49 3.06
CA HIS A 96 14.24 15.78 3.14
C HIS A 96 13.11 16.69 3.62
N ARG A 97 13.39 17.59 4.57
CA ARG A 97 12.38 18.48 5.14
C ARG A 97 11.95 19.53 4.12
N THR A 98 12.90 20.13 3.42
CA THR A 98 12.63 21.08 2.35
C THR A 98 11.78 20.46 1.23
N VAL A 99 12.06 19.20 0.85
CA VAL A 99 11.25 18.48 -0.15
C VAL A 99 9.85 18.17 0.39
N ALA A 100 9.73 17.74 1.64
CA ALA A 100 8.44 17.50 2.27
C ALA A 100 7.57 18.77 2.28
N ASP A 101 8.14 19.91 2.68
CA ASP A 101 7.45 21.21 2.68
C ASP A 101 7.05 21.65 1.26
N ALA A 102 7.86 21.34 0.25
CA ALA A 102 7.52 21.58 -1.16
C ALA A 102 6.35 20.70 -1.62
N LEU A 103 6.37 19.41 -1.30
CA LEU A 103 5.30 18.46 -1.62
C LEU A 103 3.99 18.86 -0.94
N GLU A 104 4.02 19.34 0.31
CA GLU A 104 2.84 19.85 1.00
C GLU A 104 2.26 21.09 0.31
N ARG A 105 3.10 22.05 -0.09
CA ARG A 105 2.66 23.23 -0.86
C ARG A 105 2.07 22.84 -2.21
N ALA A 106 2.65 21.85 -2.88
CA ALA A 106 2.18 21.36 -4.18
C ALA A 106 1.04 20.31 -4.08
N ALA A 107 0.64 19.89 -2.88
CA ALA A 107 -0.30 18.79 -2.70
C ALA A 107 -1.65 19.01 -3.40
N GLY A 108 -2.13 20.25 -3.46
CA GLY A 108 -3.36 20.61 -4.17
C GLY A 108 -3.25 20.37 -5.69
N PHE A 109 -2.13 20.79 -6.29
CA PHE A 109 -1.83 20.57 -7.70
C PHE A 109 -1.63 19.09 -8.02
N LEU A 110 -0.81 18.39 -7.23
CA LEU A 110 -0.57 16.96 -7.40
C LEU A 110 -1.88 16.17 -7.30
N ARG A 111 -2.76 16.57 -6.39
CA ARG A 111 -4.09 15.97 -6.25
C ARG A 111 -4.99 16.25 -7.44
N SER A 112 -4.94 17.44 -8.06
CA SER A 112 -5.73 17.73 -9.26
C SER A 112 -5.24 16.95 -10.48
N GLU A 113 -3.92 16.80 -10.63
CA GLU A 113 -3.33 15.97 -11.70
C GLU A 113 -3.71 14.49 -11.52
N VAL A 114 -3.65 13.98 -10.30
CA VAL A 114 -4.13 12.61 -10.02
C VAL A 114 -5.63 12.48 -10.30
N ALA A 115 -6.43 13.48 -9.92
CA ALA A 115 -7.87 13.47 -10.15
C ALA A 115 -8.24 13.46 -11.64
N SER A 116 -7.48 14.16 -12.49
CA SER A 116 -7.69 14.18 -13.94
C SER A 116 -7.30 12.87 -14.60
N ALA A 117 -6.28 12.19 -14.07
CA ALA A 117 -5.77 10.94 -14.61
C ALA A 117 -6.61 9.69 -14.25
N ILE A 118 -7.36 9.73 -13.13
CA ILE A 118 -8.14 8.57 -12.66
C ILE A 118 -9.64 8.73 -12.92
N SER A 119 -10.31 7.63 -13.30
CA SER A 119 -11.77 7.59 -13.41
C SER A 119 -12.41 7.28 -12.05
N ARG A 120 -12.59 8.31 -11.20
CA ARG A 120 -13.21 8.15 -9.88
C ARG A 120 -14.04 9.36 -9.49
N ARG A 121 -15.15 9.13 -8.78
CA ARG A 121 -16.02 10.20 -8.25
C ARG A 121 -15.30 11.15 -7.29
N TYR A 122 -14.34 10.63 -6.50
CA TYR A 122 -13.60 11.39 -5.51
C TYR A 122 -12.10 11.12 -5.65
N ALA A 123 -11.32 12.20 -5.71
CA ALA A 123 -9.86 12.14 -5.70
C ALA A 123 -9.37 11.72 -4.31
N PRO A 124 -8.48 10.72 -4.21
CA PRO A 124 -7.92 10.29 -2.93
C PRO A 124 -7.11 11.42 -2.29
N GLU A 125 -7.03 11.44 -0.96
CA GLU A 125 -6.04 12.29 -0.28
C GLU A 125 -4.67 11.63 -0.38
N LEU A 126 -3.65 12.42 -0.72
CA LEU A 126 -2.28 11.97 -0.84
C LEU A 126 -1.52 12.38 0.41
N VAL A 127 -0.85 11.42 1.04
CA VAL A 127 0.06 11.66 2.16
C VAL A 127 1.46 11.29 1.70
N PHE A 128 2.34 12.28 1.65
CA PHE A 128 3.70 12.09 1.19
C PHE A 128 4.63 11.74 2.34
N GLU A 129 5.49 10.75 2.13
CA GLU A 129 6.55 10.40 3.06
C GLU A 129 7.87 10.34 2.30
N VAL A 130 8.81 11.20 2.70
CA VAL A 130 10.13 11.28 2.09
C VAL A 130 11.05 10.27 2.77
N VAL A 131 11.60 9.37 1.97
CA VAL A 131 12.57 8.36 2.38
C VAL A 131 13.91 8.60 1.69
N PRO A 132 15.05 8.25 2.33
CA PRO A 132 16.33 8.27 1.64
C PRO A 132 16.32 7.30 0.44
N SER A 133 16.97 7.71 -0.66
CA SER A 133 17.10 6.90 -1.89
C SER A 133 17.99 5.68 -1.72
#